data_AF-A0A3E2U9C6-F1
#
_entry.id   AF-A0A3E2U9C6-F1
#
_cell.length_a   1.000
_cell.length_b   1.000
_cell.length_c   1.000
_cell.angle_alpha   90.00
_cell.angle_beta   90.00
_cell.angle_gamma   90.00
#
_symmetry.space_group_name_H-M   'P 1'
#
loop_
_entity.id
_entity.type
_entity.pdbx_description
1 polymer ?
#
loop_
_entity_poly.entity_id
_entity_poly.type
_entity_poly.pdbx_seq_one_letter_code
_entity_poly.pdbx_strand_id
1 'polypeptide(L)' 'MKLSQLKIDPEFQSKIPPLQFEEEQQLEQNIIAKGRLLNPIITWNGYILDGHTPFPLIKDIVG' A
#
# COMPACT_ATOMS: atom_id res chain seq x y z
N MET A 1 11.78 -9.44 5.17
CA MET A 1 10.42 -10.02 5.04
C MET A 1 9.96 -9.79 3.60
N LYS A 2 9.35 -10.76 2.93
CA LYS A 2 8.83 -10.52 1.57
C LYS A 2 7.49 -9.78 1.67
N LEU A 3 7.22 -8.86 0.74
CA LEU A 3 5.94 -8.14 0.64
C LEU A 3 4.75 -9.11 0.60
N SER A 4 4.90 -10.23 -0.11
CA SER A 4 3.88 -11.29 -0.21
C SER A 4 3.53 -11.98 1.11
N GLN A 5 4.31 -11.79 2.19
CA GLN A 5 4.09 -12.37 3.50
C GLN A 5 3.39 -11.41 4.48
N LEU A 6 3.17 -10.16 4.09
CA LEU A 6 2.47 -9.17 4.92
C LEU A 6 0.97 -9.48 4.96
N LYS A 7 0.38 -9.29 6.14
CA LYS A 7 -1.05 -9.49 6.40
C LYS A 7 -1.73 -8.14 6.60
N ILE A 8 -2.96 -8.03 6.11
CA ILE A 8 -3.82 -6.88 6.37
C ILE A 8 -4.71 -7.24 7.56
N ASP A 9 -4.74 -6.37 8.57
CA ASP A 9 -5.73 -6.43 9.64
C ASP A 9 -6.94 -5.57 9.23
N PRO A 10 -8.17 -6.12 9.17
CA PRO A 10 -9.36 -5.34 8.85
C PRO A 10 -9.59 -4.15 9.79
N GLU A 11 -9.21 -4.25 11.07
CA GLU A 11 -9.35 -3.14 12.01
C GLU A 11 -8.51 -1.95 11.57
N PHE A 12 -7.22 -2.16 11.28
CA PHE A 12 -6.31 -1.09 10.85
C PHE A 12 -6.68 -0.54 9.47
N GLN A 13 -7.03 -1.41 8.53
CA GLN A 13 -7.46 -1.00 7.20
C GLN A 13 -8.69 -0.09 7.26
N SER A 14 -9.66 -0.42 8.13
CA SER A 14 -10.90 0.35 8.26
C SER A 14 -10.72 1.74 8.89
N LYS A 15 -9.56 2.04 9.50
CA LYS A 15 -9.28 3.37 10.07
C LYS A 15 -8.96 4.41 8.99
N ILE A 16 -8.60 3.98 7.79
CA ILE A 16 -8.28 4.85 6.66
C ILE A 16 -9.42 4.72 5.65
N PRO A 17 -10.10 5.82 5.27
CA PRO A 17 -11.10 5.76 4.21
C PRO A 17 -10.45 5.31 2.90
N PRO A 18 -11.16 4.54 2.07
CA PRO A 18 -10.67 4.20 0.74
C PRO A 18 -10.48 5.47 -0.10
N LEU A 19 -9.47 5.45 -0.96
CA LEU A 19 -9.27 6.52 -1.93
C LEU A 19 -10.42 6.55 -2.94
N GLN A 20 -10.70 7.74 -3.47
CA GLN A 20 -11.51 7.85 -4.68
C GLN A 20 -10.71 7.34 -5.90
N PHE A 21 -11.43 6.96 -6.96
CA PHE A 21 -10.83 6.43 -8.18
C PHE A 21 -9.75 7.34 -8.77
N GLU A 22 -9.97 8.66 -8.79
CA GLU A 22 -8.99 9.64 -9.26
C GLU A 22 -7.74 9.70 -8.37
N GLU A 23 -7.90 9.56 -7.06
CA GLU A 23 -6.80 9.54 -6.10
C GLU A 23 -5.96 8.27 -6.24
N GLU A 24 -6.59 7.12 -6.49
CA GLU A 24 -5.92 5.85 -6.77
C GLU A 24 -5.08 5.93 -8.05
N GLN A 25 -5.68 6.42 -9.15
CA GLN A 25 -4.94 6.61 -10.41
C GLN A 25 -3.77 7.57 -10.25
N GLN A 26 -3.97 8.68 -9.53
CA GLN A 26 -2.89 9.64 -9.31
C GLN A 26 -1.75 9.04 -8.47
N LEU A 27 -2.08 8.23 -7.46
CA LEU A 27 -1.11 7.50 -6.66
C LEU A 27 -0.30 6.51 -7.51
N GLU A 28 -0.97 5.73 -8.36
CA GLU A 28 -0.30 4.79 -9.28
C GLU A 28 0.65 5.52 -10.23
N GLN A 29 0.20 6.59 -10.89
CA GLN A 29 1.06 7.40 -11.76
C GLN A 29 2.25 7.99 -11.02
N ASN A 30 2.07 8.43 -9.76
CA ASN A 30 3.16 8.92 -8.93
C ASN A 30 4.20 7.84 -8.64
N ILE A 31 3.77 6.61 -8.35
CA ILE A 31 4.66 5.47 -8.13
C ILE A 31 5.44 5.13 -9.40
N ILE A 32 4.76 5.05 -10.55
CA ILE A 32 5.38 4.76 -11.85
C ILE A 32 6.40 5.86 -12.21
N ALA A 33 5.99 7.13 -12.15
CA ALA A 33 6.83 8.26 -12.53
C ALA A 33 8.08 8.42 -11.64
N LYS A 34 7.97 8.04 -10.35
CA LYS A 34 9.10 8.11 -9.41
C LYS A 34 9.90 6.81 -9.33
N GLY A 35 9.37 5.71 -9.84
CA GLY A 35 9.95 4.37 -9.75
C GLY A 35 10.09 3.84 -8.31
N ARG A 36 9.41 4.46 -7.34
CA ARG A 36 9.50 4.10 -5.91
C ARG A 36 8.29 4.60 -5.14
N LEU A 37 8.05 3.95 -4.00
CA LEU A 37 7.12 4.47 -3.01
C LEU A 37 7.78 5.63 -2.23
N LEU A 38 7.05 6.74 -2.05
CA LEU A 38 7.56 7.89 -1.31
C LEU A 38 7.46 7.69 0.21
N ASN A 39 6.34 7.13 0.66
CA ASN A 39 6.09 6.81 2.06
C ASN A 39 6.25 5.29 2.26
N PRO A 40 7.00 4.83 3.27
CA PRO A 40 7.16 3.39 3.50
C PRO A 40 5.84 2.74 3.95
N ILE A 41 5.72 1.44 3.72
CA ILE A 41 4.69 0.62 4.38
C ILE A 41 5.13 0.38 5.82
N ILE A 42 4.27 0.70 6.77
CA ILE A 42 4.54 0.51 8.19
C ILE A 42 3.99 -0.83 8.62
N THR A 43 4.81 -1.65 9.28
CA THR A 43 4.45 -3.01 9.67
C THR A 43 4.74 -3.28 11.13
N TRP A 44 3.91 -4.12 11.77
CA TRP A 44 4.14 -4.64 13.11
C TRP A 44 3.80 -6.13 13.16
N ASN A 45 4.77 -6.94 13.57
CA ASN A 45 4.63 -8.40 13.67
C ASN A 45 4.05 -9.07 12.39
N GLY A 46 4.43 -8.57 11.22
CA GLY A 46 3.94 -9.04 9.92
C GLY A 46 2.57 -8.51 9.49
N TYR A 47 1.92 -7.68 10.30
CA TYR A 47 0.72 -6.94 9.94
C TYR A 47 1.07 -5.58 9.38
N ILE A 48 0.30 -5.13 8.39
CA ILE A 48 0.35 -3.76 7.89
C ILE A 48 -0.41 -2.88 8.88
N LEU A 49 0.28 -1.85 9.40
CA LEU A 49 -0.32 -0.80 10.22
C LEU A 49 -0.72 0.39 9.35
N ASP A 50 0.07 0.70 8.33
CA ASP A 50 -0.17 1.80 7.39
C ASP A 50 0.46 1.51 6.02
N GLY A 51 -0.03 2.15 4.96
CA GLY A 51 0.34 1.88 3.57
C GLY A 51 -0.58 0.84 2.90
N HIS A 52 -1.81 0.67 3.40
CA HIS A 52 -2.81 -0.26 2.86
C HIS A 52 -3.19 0.03 1.39
N THR A 53 -3.19 1.30 0.99
CA THR A 53 -3.54 1.72 -0.37
C THR A 53 -2.45 1.42 -1.40
N PRO A 54 -1.17 1.79 -1.19
CA PRO A 54 -0.12 1.43 -2.15
C PRO A 54 0.27 -0.06 -2.10
N PHE A 55 0.00 -0.80 -1.01
CA PHE A 55 0.43 -2.18 -0.87
C PHE A 55 -0.08 -3.12 -1.99
N PRO A 56 -1.39 -3.14 -2.35
CA PRO A 56 -1.88 -3.90 -3.50
C PRO A 56 -1.21 -3.50 -4.81
N LEU A 57 -1.11 -2.19 -5.08
CA LEU A 57 -0.53 -1.65 -6.31
C LEU A 57 0.92 -2.12 -6.52
N ILE A 58 1.75 -2.05 -5.48
CA ILE A 58 3.15 -2.48 -5.59
C ILE A 58 3.33 -3.99 -5.49
N LYS A 59 2.40 -4.72 -4.86
CA LYS A 59 2.45 -6.19 -4.85
C LYS A 59 2.32 -6.75 -6.26
N ASP A 60 1.54 -6.08 -7.11
CA ASP A 60 1.33 -6.50 -8.50
C ASP A 60 2.47 -6.03 -9.44
N ILE A 61 3.14 -4.91 -9.11
CA ILE A 61 4.29 -4.39 -9.89
C ILE A 61 5.61 -5.12 -9.57
N VAL A 62 5.79 -5.54 -8.32
CA VAL A 62 7.05 -6.12 -7.81
C VAL A 62 6.93 -7.64 -7.60
N GLY A 63 5.84 -8.24 -8.10
CA GLY A 63 5.54 -9.67 -8.08
C GLY A 63 6.18 -10.46 -9.21
#